data_AF-A0A929SD96-F1
#
_entry.id   AF-A0A929SD96-F1
#
_cell.length_a   1.000
_cell.length_b   1.000
_cell.length_c   1.000
_cell.angle_alpha   90.00
_cell.angle_beta   90.00
_cell.angle_gamma   90.00
#
_symmetry.space_group_name_H-M   'P 1'
#
loop_
_entity.id
_entity.type
_entity.pdbx_description
1 polymer ?
#
loop_
_entity_poly.entity_id
_entity_poly.type
_entity_poly.pdbx_seq_one_letter_code
_entity_poly.pdbx_strand_id
1 'polypeptide(L)'
;MFETKVVAFTPSNTRLDTVRQMTKDEFIEYHGSGTLRKNTRLGMANHEHYLQERIAYEFGREFRVGYATRILVGKAISEGDNKGNTELGWHAERYINTRVFDEDKCQVAYITYENAEGEIVEGNGIVLLETSFQLPPGRCVFAIVQEYDRSTDERKSAVNPF
;
A
#
# COMPACT_ATOMS: atom_id res chain seq x y z
N MET A 1 5.57 16.52 5.43
CA MET A 1 4.49 15.62 4.97
C MET A 1 5.15 14.48 4.23
N PHE A 2 4.79 13.24 4.52
CA PHE A 2 5.45 12.08 3.90
C PHE A 2 4.71 11.72 2.60
N GLU A 3 5.42 11.76 1.47
CA GLU A 3 4.90 11.42 0.14
C GLU A 3 5.78 10.30 -0.45
N THR A 4 5.15 9.32 -1.11
CA THR A 4 5.88 8.29 -1.85
C THR A 4 6.43 8.91 -3.12
N LYS A 5 7.75 8.88 -3.30
CA LYS A 5 8.42 9.48 -4.44
C LYS A 5 8.30 8.59 -5.67
N VAL A 6 7.78 9.12 -6.76
CA VAL A 6 7.79 8.44 -8.06
C VAL A 6 9.19 8.57 -8.68
N VAL A 7 9.80 7.45 -9.04
CA VAL A 7 11.13 7.37 -9.66
C VAL A 7 11.07 6.70 -11.03
N ALA A 8 12.16 6.76 -11.79
CA ALA A 8 12.23 6.14 -13.10
C ALA A 8 12.10 4.61 -12.98
N PHE A 9 11.33 4.01 -13.89
CA PHE A 9 11.21 2.57 -13.99
C PHE A 9 12.54 1.93 -14.39
N THR A 10 12.90 0.86 -13.66
CA THR A 10 14.04 0.02 -14.00
C THR A 10 13.54 -1.38 -14.36
N PRO A 11 13.85 -1.92 -15.56
CA PRO A 11 13.41 -3.26 -15.94
C PRO A 11 13.88 -4.33 -14.95
N SER A 12 12.96 -5.15 -14.46
CA SER A 12 13.26 -6.30 -13.59
C SER A 12 13.52 -7.59 -14.38
N ASN A 13 13.26 -7.57 -15.69
CA ASN A 13 13.27 -8.74 -16.59
C ASN A 13 12.26 -9.82 -16.21
N THR A 14 11.18 -9.43 -15.54
CA THR A 14 10.06 -10.32 -15.20
C THR A 14 8.83 -10.01 -16.04
N ARG A 15 7.86 -10.93 -16.05
CA ARG A 15 6.55 -10.68 -16.67
C ARG A 15 5.79 -9.52 -16.01
N LEU A 16 6.22 -9.06 -14.84
CA LEU A 16 5.58 -7.94 -14.14
C LEU A 16 6.03 -6.59 -14.69
N ASP A 17 7.12 -6.52 -15.47
CA ASP A 17 7.55 -5.29 -16.14
C ASP A 17 6.44 -4.71 -17.03
N THR A 18 5.75 -5.59 -17.78
CA THR A 18 4.64 -5.17 -18.65
C THR A 18 3.48 -4.65 -17.84
N VAL A 19 3.13 -5.32 -16.73
CA VAL A 19 2.07 -4.87 -15.83
C VAL A 19 2.42 -3.49 -15.28
N ARG A 20 3.62 -3.30 -14.71
CA ARG A 20 4.07 -2.05 -14.09
C ARG A 20 3.94 -0.83 -15.01
N GLN A 21 4.09 -1.04 -16.31
CA GLN A 21 3.97 0.01 -17.33
C GLN A 21 2.57 0.16 -17.95
N MET A 22 1.63 -0.76 -17.68
CA MET A 22 0.27 -0.67 -18.21
C MET A 22 -0.39 0.65 -17.81
N THR A 23 -1.00 1.28 -18.79
CA THR A 23 -1.90 2.41 -18.57
C THR A 23 -3.10 2.00 -17.71
N LYS A 24 -3.82 2.99 -17.19
CA LYS A 24 -5.07 2.77 -16.47
C LYS A 24 -6.07 1.94 -17.28
N ASP A 25 -6.25 2.27 -18.56
CA ASP A 25 -7.26 1.63 -19.41
C ASP A 25 -6.90 0.18 -19.73
N GLU A 26 -5.63 -0.09 -20.07
CA GLU A 26 -5.12 -1.46 -20.28
C GLU A 26 -5.29 -2.30 -19.00
N PHE A 27 -4.93 -1.74 -17.84
CA PHE A 27 -5.10 -2.45 -16.59
C PHE A 27 -6.57 -2.76 -16.30
N ILE A 28 -7.47 -1.80 -16.49
CA ILE A 28 -8.91 -2.02 -16.28
C ILE A 28 -9.42 -3.13 -17.19
N GLU A 29 -9.00 -3.15 -18.47
CA GLU A 29 -9.43 -4.15 -19.44
C GLU A 29 -8.98 -5.57 -19.07
N TYR A 30 -7.68 -5.74 -18.81
CA TYR A 30 -7.06 -7.06 -18.65
C TYR A 30 -7.05 -7.58 -17.21
N HIS A 31 -6.96 -6.70 -16.21
CA HIS A 31 -6.76 -7.07 -14.80
C HIS A 31 -7.83 -6.54 -13.85
N GLY A 32 -8.58 -5.51 -14.25
CA GLY A 32 -9.63 -4.92 -13.43
C GLY A 32 -10.75 -5.89 -13.08
N SER A 33 -11.34 -5.72 -11.90
CA SER A 33 -12.50 -6.51 -11.50
C SER A 33 -13.68 -6.32 -12.46
N GLY A 34 -14.64 -7.25 -12.42
CA GLY A 34 -15.88 -7.10 -13.19
C GLY A 34 -16.63 -5.81 -12.84
N THR A 35 -16.56 -5.40 -11.57
CA THR A 35 -17.16 -4.17 -11.06
C THR A 35 -16.43 -2.95 -11.61
N LEU A 36 -15.09 -2.91 -11.56
CA LEU A 36 -14.31 -1.80 -12.10
C LEU A 36 -14.56 -1.62 -13.60
N ARG A 37 -14.55 -2.71 -14.38
CA ARG A 37 -14.87 -2.68 -15.81
C ARG A 37 -16.30 -2.21 -16.08
N LYS A 38 -17.27 -2.68 -15.31
CA LYS A 38 -18.68 -2.23 -15.44
C LYS A 38 -18.82 -0.75 -15.14
N ASN A 39 -18.28 -0.27 -14.02
CA ASN A 39 -18.39 1.13 -13.61
C ASN A 39 -17.69 2.06 -14.60
N THR A 40 -16.56 1.63 -15.17
CA THR A 40 -15.84 2.34 -16.24
C THR A 40 -16.72 2.48 -17.48
N ARG A 41 -17.34 1.38 -17.95
CA ARG A 41 -18.27 1.41 -19.11
C ARG A 41 -19.50 2.29 -18.88
N LEU A 42 -19.96 2.41 -17.63
CA LEU A 42 -21.08 3.26 -17.26
C LEU A 42 -20.70 4.75 -17.10
N GLY A 43 -19.42 5.11 -17.27
CA GLY A 43 -18.95 6.50 -17.14
C GLY A 43 -18.89 7.01 -15.70
N MET A 44 -18.86 6.12 -14.71
CA MET A 44 -18.74 6.51 -13.30
C MET A 44 -17.31 6.98 -12.98
N ALA A 45 -17.19 7.88 -12.01
CA ALA A 45 -15.89 8.27 -11.46
C ALA A 45 -15.21 7.04 -10.80
N ASN A 46 -14.22 6.47 -11.48
CA ASN A 46 -13.62 5.17 -11.15
C ASN A 46 -12.16 5.26 -10.69
N HIS A 47 -11.60 6.46 -10.55
CA HIS A 47 -10.16 6.64 -10.35
C HIS A 47 -9.67 6.03 -9.02
N GLU A 48 -10.34 6.30 -7.90
CA GLU A 48 -9.98 5.72 -6.61
C GLU A 48 -10.15 4.19 -6.60
N HIS A 49 -11.21 3.68 -7.23
CA HIS A 49 -11.44 2.23 -7.34
C HIS A 49 -10.34 1.54 -8.16
N TYR A 50 -9.95 2.15 -9.29
CA TYR A 50 -8.80 1.70 -10.08
C TYR A 50 -7.52 1.72 -9.25
N LEU A 51 -7.25 2.81 -8.53
CA LEU A 51 -6.04 2.95 -7.73
C LEU A 51 -5.99 1.88 -6.63
N GLN A 52 -7.09 1.64 -5.92
CA GLN A 52 -7.15 0.59 -4.90
C GLN A 52 -6.87 -0.80 -5.48
N GLU A 53 -7.54 -1.17 -6.58
CA GLU A 53 -7.28 -2.46 -7.24
C GLU A 53 -5.86 -2.57 -7.77
N ARG A 54 -5.32 -1.48 -8.32
CA ARG A 54 -3.98 -1.46 -8.89
C ARG A 54 -2.90 -1.58 -7.82
N ILE A 55 -3.02 -0.85 -6.71
CA ILE A 55 -2.13 -0.96 -5.56
C ILE A 55 -2.17 -2.37 -4.98
N ALA A 56 -3.37 -2.93 -4.83
CA ALA A 56 -3.53 -4.30 -4.35
C ALA A 56 -2.86 -5.34 -5.26
N TYR A 57 -2.95 -5.14 -6.58
CA TYR A 57 -2.33 -6.03 -7.57
C TYR A 57 -0.80 -5.94 -7.55
N GLU A 58 -0.25 -4.73 -7.44
CA GLU A 58 1.19 -4.46 -7.51
C GLU A 58 1.94 -4.79 -6.21
N PHE A 59 1.35 -4.42 -5.06
CA PHE A 59 2.05 -4.42 -3.79
C PHE A 59 1.47 -5.41 -2.77
N GLY A 60 0.22 -5.84 -2.96
CA GLY A 60 -0.49 -6.77 -2.08
C GLY A 60 -1.76 -6.15 -1.48
N ARG A 61 -2.69 -7.01 -1.03
CA ARG A 61 -4.09 -6.63 -0.71
C ARG A 61 -4.24 -5.61 0.41
N GLU A 62 -3.33 -5.60 1.38
CA GLU A 62 -3.42 -4.68 2.52
C GLU A 62 -2.78 -3.32 2.23
N PHE A 63 -2.09 -3.18 1.09
CA PHE A 63 -1.59 -1.88 0.67
C PHE A 63 -2.74 -0.98 0.22
N ARG A 64 -2.61 0.28 0.60
CA ARG A 64 -3.56 1.36 0.33
C ARG A 64 -2.80 2.54 -0.23
N VAL A 65 -3.55 3.40 -0.91
CA VAL A 65 -3.07 4.72 -1.32
C VAL A 65 -3.96 5.78 -0.71
N GLY A 66 -3.34 6.78 -0.08
CA GLY A 66 -4.04 7.89 0.55
C GLY A 66 -3.33 9.21 0.29
N TYR A 67 -4.02 10.31 0.57
CA TYR A 67 -3.41 11.64 0.52
C TYR A 67 -2.39 11.78 1.66
N ALA A 68 -1.20 12.24 1.33
CA ALA A 68 -0.10 12.48 2.26
C ALA A 68 -0.49 13.43 3.41
N THR A 69 -1.46 14.33 3.18
CA THR A 69 -2.03 15.24 4.20
C THR A 69 -2.76 14.53 5.32
N ARG A 70 -3.24 13.31 5.10
CA ARG A 70 -4.02 12.50 6.04
C ARG A 70 -3.20 11.37 6.67
N ILE A 71 -1.90 11.36 6.42
CA ILE A 71 -1.01 10.27 6.83
C ILE A 71 0.14 10.85 7.64
N LEU A 72 0.32 10.34 8.86
CA LEU A 72 1.49 10.58 9.68
C LEU A 72 2.34 9.31 9.71
N VAL A 73 3.64 9.48 9.48
CA VAL A 73 4.63 8.40 9.47
C VAL A 73 5.61 8.66 10.59
N GLY A 74 5.59 7.79 11.59
CA GLY A 74 6.49 7.79 12.75
C GLY A 74 7.40 6.56 12.77
N LYS A 75 8.19 6.46 13.83
CA LYS A 75 9.04 5.29 14.06
C LYS A 75 8.18 4.11 14.51
N ALA A 76 8.38 2.94 13.88
CA ALA A 76 7.72 1.71 14.29
C ALA A 76 7.98 1.40 15.77
N ILE A 77 6.96 0.89 16.45
CA ILE A 77 7.00 0.59 17.88
C ILE A 77 7.28 -0.91 18.07
N SER A 78 8.25 -1.24 18.91
CA SER A 78 8.58 -2.62 19.27
C SER A 78 8.27 -2.87 20.74
N GLU A 79 7.48 -3.91 21.01
CA GLU A 79 7.05 -4.33 22.34
C GLU A 79 7.47 -5.79 22.58
N GLY A 80 7.88 -6.10 23.82
CA GLY A 80 8.23 -7.46 24.22
C GLY A 80 7.00 -8.35 24.33
N ASP A 81 7.16 -9.64 24.02
CA ASP A 81 6.10 -10.68 24.06
C ASP A 81 4.81 -10.34 23.27
N ASN A 82 4.95 -9.51 22.23
CA ASN A 82 3.85 -9.20 21.33
C ASN A 82 3.93 -10.07 20.06
N LYS A 83 2.97 -10.99 19.89
CA LYS A 83 2.90 -11.89 18.73
C LYS A 83 2.76 -11.12 17.41
N GLY A 84 1.95 -10.07 17.39
CA GLY A 84 1.76 -9.24 16.20
C GLY A 84 3.04 -8.51 15.78
N ASN A 85 3.90 -8.12 16.73
CA ASN A 85 5.20 -7.52 16.40
C ASN A 85 6.15 -8.53 15.74
N THR A 86 6.13 -9.78 16.19
CA THR A 86 6.91 -10.86 15.57
C THR A 86 6.47 -11.11 14.13
N GLU A 87 5.16 -11.25 13.91
CA GLU A 87 4.59 -11.50 12.58
C GLU A 87 4.77 -10.31 11.63
N LEU A 88 4.59 -9.08 12.13
CA LEU A 88 4.94 -7.86 11.40
C LEU A 88 6.39 -7.93 10.88
N GLY A 89 7.32 -8.34 11.74
CA GLY A 89 8.72 -8.51 11.36
C GLY A 89 8.89 -9.48 10.19
N TRP A 90 8.23 -10.64 10.25
CA TRP A 90 8.26 -11.62 9.17
C TRP A 90 7.66 -11.10 7.86
N HIS A 91 6.51 -10.41 7.93
CA HIS A 91 5.86 -9.85 6.75
C HIS A 91 6.70 -8.73 6.11
N ALA A 92 7.24 -7.83 6.92
CA ALA A 92 8.09 -6.75 6.45
C ALA A 92 9.40 -7.25 5.85
N GLU A 93 10.09 -8.16 6.54
CA GLU A 93 11.33 -8.77 6.03
C GLU A 93 11.09 -9.49 4.71
N ARG A 94 10.00 -10.26 4.62
CA ARG A 94 9.61 -10.93 3.36
C ARG A 94 9.44 -9.90 2.25
N TYR A 95 8.65 -8.84 2.46
CA TYR A 95 8.45 -7.82 1.43
C TYR A 95 9.74 -7.20 0.94
N ILE A 96 10.57 -6.76 1.88
CA ILE A 96 11.83 -6.07 1.62
C ILE A 96 12.76 -6.99 0.81
N ASN A 97 12.73 -8.29 1.05
CA ASN A 97 13.61 -9.24 0.38
C ASN A 97 13.03 -9.84 -0.91
N THR A 98 11.71 -9.84 -1.09
CA THR A 98 11.05 -10.44 -2.26
C THR A 98 10.44 -9.43 -3.23
N ARG A 99 10.64 -8.12 -3.00
CA ARG A 99 10.22 -7.09 -3.96
C ARG A 99 10.85 -7.36 -5.33
N VAL A 100 10.04 -7.22 -6.37
CA VAL A 100 10.46 -7.51 -7.75
C VAL A 100 11.20 -6.33 -8.37
N PHE A 101 10.81 -5.11 -8.00
CA PHE A 101 11.41 -3.87 -8.49
C PHE A 101 12.34 -3.30 -7.44
N ASP A 102 13.61 -3.14 -7.78
CA ASP A 102 14.64 -2.67 -6.85
C ASP A 102 14.43 -1.21 -6.42
N GLU A 103 13.77 -0.42 -7.27
CA GLU A 103 13.39 0.96 -6.99
C GLU A 103 12.23 1.09 -5.99
N ASP A 104 11.49 0.01 -5.72
CA ASP A 104 10.42 0.00 -4.71
C ASP A 104 11.03 -0.02 -3.30
N LYS A 105 11.53 1.13 -2.85
CA LYS A 105 12.10 1.30 -1.51
C LYS A 105 10.99 1.41 -0.48
N CYS A 106 11.10 0.67 0.60
CA CYS A 106 10.13 0.68 1.70
C CYS A 106 10.82 0.73 3.06
N GLN A 107 10.05 1.10 4.08
CA GLN A 107 10.48 1.02 5.47
C GLN A 107 9.32 0.57 6.36
N VAL A 108 9.68 -0.02 7.51
CA VAL A 108 8.72 -0.29 8.58
C VAL A 108 8.50 1.01 9.37
N ALA A 109 7.25 1.38 9.57
CA ALA A 109 6.88 2.62 10.25
C ALA A 109 5.65 2.42 11.14
N TYR A 110 5.47 3.33 12.10
CA TYR A 110 4.17 3.51 12.74
C TYR A 110 3.37 4.50 11.89
N ILE A 111 2.18 4.11 11.47
CA ILE A 111 1.37 4.85 10.51
C ILE A 111 0.07 5.24 11.20
N THR A 112 -0.30 6.50 11.10
CA THR A 112 -1.64 6.99 11.45
C THR A 112 -2.29 7.52 10.17
N TYR A 113 -3.48 7.03 9.86
CA TYR A 113 -4.23 7.37 8.65
C TYR A 113 -5.66 7.78 9.00
N GLU A 114 -6.09 8.93 8.49
CA GLU A 114 -7.48 9.37 8.55
C GLU A 114 -8.21 9.00 7.25
N ASN A 115 -9.27 8.18 7.36
CA ASN A 115 -10.04 7.72 6.20
C ASN A 115 -10.96 8.81 5.63
N ALA A 116 -11.79 8.46 4.64
CA ALA A 116 -12.69 9.43 4.01
C ALA A 116 -13.79 9.91 4.96
N GLU A 117 -14.15 9.06 5.92
CA GLU A 117 -15.18 9.22 6.93
C GLU A 117 -14.69 9.97 8.19
N GLY A 118 -13.39 10.27 8.27
CA GLY A 118 -12.76 10.94 9.41
C GLY A 118 -12.36 10.00 10.55
N GLU A 119 -12.47 8.69 10.36
CA GLU A 119 -11.99 7.71 11.33
C GLU A 119 -10.47 7.55 11.21
N ILE A 120 -9.82 7.43 12.37
CA ILE A 120 -8.38 7.25 12.46
C ILE A 120 -8.09 5.76 12.61
N VAL A 121 -7.30 5.23 11.67
CA VAL A 121 -6.71 3.90 11.75
C VAL A 121 -5.21 4.07 11.96
N GLU A 122 -4.64 3.33 12.90
CA GLU A 122 -3.21 3.41 13.17
C GLU A 122 -2.59 2.06 13.54
N GLY A 123 -1.27 1.97 13.44
CA GLY A 123 -0.54 0.78 13.80
C GLY A 123 0.84 0.71 13.15
N ASN A 124 1.53 -0.40 13.37
CA ASN A 124 2.78 -0.66 12.67
C ASN A 124 2.51 -1.23 11.28
N GLY A 125 3.36 -0.87 10.33
CA GLY A 125 3.17 -1.30 8.96
C GLY A 125 4.36 -0.98 8.06
N ILE A 126 4.10 -1.04 6.76
CA ILE A 126 5.09 -0.80 5.70
C ILE A 126 4.66 0.45 4.94
N VAL A 127 5.60 1.34 4.66
CA VAL A 127 5.37 2.49 3.79
C VAL A 127 6.37 2.47 2.63
N LEU A 128 5.89 2.76 1.41
CA LEU A 128 6.76 2.94 0.26
C LEU A 128 7.37 4.34 0.28
N LEU A 129 8.69 4.39 0.24
CA LEU A 129 9.51 5.59 0.11
C LEU A 129 9.62 6.02 -1.34
N GLU A 130 9.92 5.06 -2.22
CA GLU A 130 10.12 5.26 -3.65
C GLU A 130 9.41 4.15 -4.43
N THR A 131 8.92 4.46 -5.63
CA THR A 131 8.38 3.46 -6.56
C THR A 131 8.38 3.98 -8.00
N SER A 132 8.46 3.09 -8.98
CA SER A 132 8.24 3.42 -10.38
C SER A 132 6.75 3.44 -10.78
N PHE A 133 5.86 2.99 -9.90
CA PHE A 133 4.42 3.07 -10.13
C PHE A 133 3.96 4.53 -10.22
N GLN A 134 3.18 4.85 -11.26
CA GLN A 134 2.74 6.21 -11.53
C GLN A 134 1.62 6.63 -10.58
N LEU A 135 2.02 7.16 -9.42
CA LEU A 135 1.11 7.71 -8.43
C LEU A 135 0.68 9.14 -8.79
N PRO A 136 -0.58 9.53 -8.54
CA PRO A 136 -0.96 10.93 -8.52
C PRO A 136 -0.12 11.71 -7.48
N PRO A 137 0.19 13.00 -7.72
CA PRO A 137 0.92 13.82 -6.77
C PRO A 137 0.24 13.91 -5.40
N GLY A 138 1.05 14.02 -4.34
CA GLY A 138 0.58 14.16 -2.97
C GLY A 138 0.02 12.87 -2.36
N ARG A 139 0.38 11.70 -2.93
CA ARG A 139 -0.07 10.39 -2.45
C ARG A 139 1.03 9.63 -1.73
N CYS A 140 0.60 8.78 -0.80
CA CYS A 140 1.46 7.86 -0.07
C CYS A 140 0.87 6.46 -0.19
N VAL A 141 1.74 5.47 -0.42
CA VAL A 141 1.38 4.05 -0.45
C VAL A 141 1.90 3.37 0.81
N PHE A 142 1.00 2.69 1.51
CA PHE A 142 1.28 2.11 2.81
C PHE A 142 0.36 0.92 3.11
N ALA A 143 0.77 0.05 4.02
CA ALA A 143 -0.05 -1.01 4.59
C ALA A 143 0.08 -0.97 6.11
N ILE A 144 -1.04 -0.95 6.84
CA ILE A 144 -1.04 -1.17 8.29
C ILE A 144 -1.14 -2.67 8.49
N VAL A 145 -0.04 -3.28 8.93
CA VAL A 145 0.08 -4.74 9.07
C VAL A 145 -0.36 -5.18 10.46
N GLN A 146 -0.06 -4.38 11.47
CA GLN A 146 -0.43 -4.64 12.86
C GLN A 146 -1.15 -3.40 13.38
N GLU A 147 -2.48 -3.43 13.29
CA GLU A 147 -3.35 -2.34 13.75
C GLU A 147 -3.30 -2.22 15.28
N TYR A 148 -3.35 -0.99 15.77
CA TYR A 148 -3.52 -0.66 17.18
C TYR A 148 -4.97 -0.27 17.43
N ASP A 149 -5.61 -0.98 18.36
CA ASP A 149 -6.98 -0.74 18.78
C ASP A 149 -7.00 0.27 19.93
N ARG A 150 -7.44 1.49 19.64
CA ARG A 150 -7.57 2.56 20.65
C ARG A 150 -8.57 2.25 21.75
N SER A 151 -9.57 1.40 21.48
CA SER A 151 -10.65 1.13 22.43
C SER A 151 -10.22 0.16 23.51
N THR A 152 -9.38 -0.81 23.15
CA THR A 152 -8.87 -1.83 24.06
C THR A 152 -7.44 -1.55 24.53
N ASP A 153 -6.75 -0.58 23.92
CA ASP A 153 -5.32 -0.31 24.14
C ASP A 153 -4.44 -1.52 23.80
N GLU A 154 -4.82 -2.27 22.76
CA GLU A 154 -4.14 -3.51 22.36
C GLU A 154 -3.74 -3.48 20.89
N ARG A 155 -2.67 -4.20 20.56
CA ARG A 155 -2.30 -4.47 19.16
C ARG A 155 -3.04 -5.69 18.64
N LYS A 156 -3.71 -5.54 17.50
CA LYS A 156 -4.34 -6.66 16.80
C LYS A 156 -3.29 -7.59 16.21
N SER A 157 -3.73 -8.80 15.85
CA SER A 157 -2.91 -9.75 15.09
C SER A 157 -2.41 -9.13 13.80
N ALA A 158 -1.22 -9.53 13.36
CA ALA A 158 -0.70 -9.06 12.10
C ALA A 158 -1.52 -9.66 10.94
N VAL A 159 -1.78 -8.86 9.92
CA VAL A 159 -2.37 -9.32 8.66
C VAL A 159 -1.26 -9.52 7.63
N ASN A 160 -1.35 -10.58 6.84
CA ASN A 160 -0.41 -10.77 5.74
C ASN A 160 -0.75 -9.75 4.63
N PRO A 161 0.16 -8.82 4.28
CA PRO A 161 -0.15 -7.82 3.27
C PRO A 161 -0.11 -8.34 1.83
N PHE A 162 0.34 -9.59 1.59
CA PHE A 162 0.49 -10.21 0.26
C PHE A 162 -0.59 -11.25 -0.06
#